data_AF-A0A839P0V6-F1
#
_entry.id   AF-A0A839P0V6-F1
#
_cell.length_a   1.000
_cell.length_b   1.000
_cell.length_c   1.000
_cell.angle_alpha   90.00
_cell.angle_beta   90.00
_cell.angle_gamma   90.00
#
_symmetry.space_group_name_H-M   'P 1'
#
loop_
_entity.id
_entity.type
_entity.pdbx_description
1 polymer ?
#
loop_
_entity_poly.entity_id
_entity_poly.type
_entity_poly.pdbx_seq_one_letter_code
_entity_poly.pdbx_strand_id
1 'polypeptide(L)'
;MSDTPDALSSFMWKAERALASARVLLHDGDAKGACNRAYYAMFDSARTALMTLPGLLGPPVAIKTHRGLITAFCQYLVRRAGSIPRSDAL
;
A
#
# COMPACT_ATOMS: atom_id res chain seq x y z
N MET A 1 -0.44 26.30 14.65
CA MET A 1 0.05 25.10 13.95
C MET A 1 -1.16 24.41 13.34
N SER A 2 -1.24 24.39 12.01
CA SER A 2 -2.30 23.71 11.29
C SER A 2 -2.07 22.20 11.38
N ASP A 3 -2.82 21.52 12.24
CA ASP A 3 -2.84 20.06 12.39
C ASP A 3 -3.54 19.40 11.19
N THR A 4 -3.02 19.64 9.99
CA THR A 4 -3.33 18.78 8.85
C THR A 4 -2.59 17.47 9.09
N PRO A 5 -3.27 16.32 9.26
CA PRO A 5 -2.58 15.05 9.36
C PRO A 5 -1.70 14.91 8.13
N ASP A 6 -0.42 14.61 8.36
CA ASP A 6 0.49 14.35 7.26
C ASP A 6 -0.07 13.21 6.39
N ALA A 7 0.20 13.25 5.09
CA ALA A 7 -0.46 12.33 4.16
C ALA A 7 -0.23 10.84 4.51
N LEU A 8 0.88 10.49 5.19
CA LEU A 8 1.16 9.12 5.62
C LEU A 8 0.19 8.68 6.72
N SER A 9 0.00 9.50 7.75
CA SER A 9 -0.96 9.21 8.82
C SER A 9 -2.39 9.13 8.28
N SER A 10 -2.73 9.95 7.27
CA SER A 10 -4.04 9.88 6.59
C SER A 10 -4.26 8.57 5.83
N PHE A 11 -3.26 8.06 5.09
CA PHE A 11 -3.41 6.81 4.34
C PHE A 11 -3.44 5.58 5.24
N MET A 12 -2.59 5.51 6.27
CA MET A 12 -2.62 4.37 7.20
C MET A 12 -3.94 4.29 7.96
N TRP A 13 -4.48 5.42 8.41
CA TRP A 13 -5.80 5.44 9.02
C TRP A 13 -6.90 4.92 8.08
N LYS A 14 -6.89 5.32 6.80
CA LYS A 14 -7.84 4.80 5.79
C LYS A 14 -7.68 3.30 5.58
N ALA A 15 -6.44 2.82 5.52
CA ALA A 15 -6.14 1.41 5.35
C ALA A 15 -6.73 0.57 6.49
N GLU A 16 -6.51 0.98 7.74
CA GLU A 16 -7.04 0.31 8.92
C GLU A 16 -8.57 0.31 8.94
N ARG A 17 -9.19 1.46 8.63
CA ARG A 17 -10.65 1.56 8.51
C ARG A 17 -11.22 0.63 7.45
N ALA A 18 -10.60 0.57 6.28
CA ALA A 18 -11.02 -0.32 5.20
C ALA A 18 -10.86 -1.79 5.57
N LEU A 19 -9.76 -2.17 6.24
CA LEU A 19 -9.54 -3.53 6.72
C LEU A 19 -10.58 -3.95 7.78
N ALA A 20 -10.90 -3.05 8.71
CA ALA A 20 -11.96 -3.29 9.69
C ALA A 20 -13.32 -3.53 9.01
N SER A 21 -13.67 -2.71 8.01
CA SER A 21 -14.89 -2.93 7.21
C SER A 21 -14.85 -4.25 6.43
N ALA A 22 -13.71 -4.63 5.87
CA ALA A 22 -13.56 -5.90 5.16
C ALA A 22 -13.86 -7.10 6.05
N ARG A 23 -13.41 -7.06 7.32
CA ARG A 23 -13.67 -8.11 8.31
C ARG A 23 -15.15 -8.22 8.66
N VAL A 24 -15.83 -7.09 8.83
CA VAL A 24 -17.28 -7.08 9.11
C VAL A 24 -18.06 -7.68 7.95
N LEU A 25 -17.76 -7.27 6.71
CA LEU A 25 -18.43 -7.79 5.51
C LEU A 25 -18.18 -9.29 5.33
N LEU A 26 -16.96 -9.76 5.59
CA LEU A 26 -16.63 -11.17 5.49
C LEU A 26 -17.41 -11.99 6.53
N HIS A 27 -17.51 -11.49 7.75
CA HIS A 27 -18.29 -12.11 8.82
C HIS A 27 -19.80 -12.18 8.47
N ASP A 28 -20.32 -11.17 7.78
CA ASP A 28 -21.71 -11.12 7.31
C ASP A 28 -21.96 -11.99 6.05
N GLY A 29 -20.93 -12.64 5.52
CA GLY A 29 -21.03 -13.48 4.31
C GLY A 29 -20.94 -12.70 2.99
N ASP A 30 -20.77 -11.38 3.02
CA ASP A 30 -20.52 -10.56 1.82
C ASP A 30 -19.04 -10.60 1.42
N ALA A 31 -18.64 -11.72 0.80
CA ALA A 31 -17.29 -11.91 0.30
C ALA A 31 -16.88 -10.88 -0.78
N LYS A 32 -17.82 -10.40 -1.61
CA LYS A 32 -17.54 -9.42 -2.67
C LYS A 32 -17.24 -8.05 -2.06
N GLY A 33 -18.07 -7.59 -1.12
CA GLY A 33 -17.84 -6.36 -0.38
C GLY A 33 -16.55 -6.42 0.44
N ALA A 34 -16.28 -7.55 1.09
CA ALA A 34 -15.05 -7.77 1.85
C ALA A 34 -13.81 -7.65 0.96
N CYS A 35 -13.80 -8.30 -0.20
CA CYS A 35 -12.69 -8.25 -1.16
C CYS A 35 -12.42 -6.82 -1.65
N ASN A 36 -13.48 -6.08 -2.01
CA ASN A 36 -13.35 -4.69 -2.41
C ASN A 36 -12.74 -3.81 -1.31
N ARG A 37 -13.16 -3.99 -0.04
CA ARG A 37 -12.60 -3.24 1.09
C ARG A 37 -11.16 -3.63 1.39
N ALA A 38 -10.83 -4.91 1.34
CA ALA A 38 -9.46 -5.40 1.52
C ALA A 38 -8.52 -4.85 0.44
N TYR A 39 -8.99 -4.74 -0.80
CA TYR A 39 -8.23 -4.10 -1.89
C TYR A 39 -7.82 -2.67 -1.55
N TYR A 40 -8.77 -1.83 -1.09
CA TYR A 40 -8.47 -0.45 -0.72
C TYR A 40 -7.59 -0.35 0.52
N ALA A 41 -7.70 -1.28 1.47
CA ALA A 41 -6.77 -1.36 2.59
C ALA A 41 -5.33 -1.54 2.10
N MET A 42 -5.10 -2.54 1.23
CA MET A 42 -3.78 -2.78 0.65
C MET A 42 -3.28 -1.59 -0.19
N PHE A 43 -4.18 -0.94 -0.94
CA PHE A 43 -3.85 0.20 -1.78
C PHE A 43 -3.33 1.40 -0.97
N ASP A 44 -4.02 1.77 0.11
CA ASP A 44 -3.59 2.85 0.99
C ASP A 44 -2.33 2.49 1.79
N SER A 45 -2.18 1.24 2.24
CA SER A 45 -0.92 0.77 2.85
C SER A 45 0.25 0.84 1.88
N ALA A 46 0.07 0.45 0.62
CA ALA A 46 1.12 0.51 -0.39
C ALA A 46 1.49 1.97 -0.76
N ARG A 47 0.56 2.93 -0.68
CA ARG A 47 0.88 4.37 -0.77
C ARG A 47 1.82 4.78 0.34
N THR A 48 1.47 4.48 1.59
CA THR A 48 2.32 4.80 2.75
C THR A 48 3.71 4.18 2.59
N ALA A 49 3.78 2.89 2.26
CA ALA A 49 5.05 2.17 2.12
C ALA A 49 5.96 2.75 1.04
N LEU A 50 5.41 3.21 -0.09
CA LEU A 50 6.20 3.87 -1.12
C LEU A 50 6.70 5.25 -0.67
N MET A 51 5.86 6.01 0.02
CA MET A 51 6.20 7.35 0.52
C MET A 51 7.23 7.34 1.65
N THR A 52 7.41 6.23 2.36
CA THR A 52 8.45 6.07 3.39
C THR A 52 9.80 5.62 2.84
N LEU A 53 9.90 5.27 1.54
CA LEU A 53 11.17 4.86 0.95
C LEU A 53 12.13 6.06 0.78
N PRO A 54 13.33 6.02 1.39
CA PRO A 54 14.29 7.11 1.26
C PRO A 54 14.80 7.24 -0.18
N GLY A 55 14.83 8.47 -0.69
CA GLY A 55 15.41 8.82 -1.99
C GLY A 55 14.59 8.43 -3.22
N LEU A 56 13.41 7.82 -3.04
CA LEU A 56 12.62 7.32 -4.17
C LEU A 56 11.43 8.20 -4.55
N LEU A 57 10.89 8.99 -3.62
CA LEU A 57 9.76 9.87 -3.88
C LEU A 57 9.95 11.19 -3.13
N GLY A 58 10.20 12.26 -3.90
CA GLY A 58 9.81 13.60 -3.48
C GLY A 58 8.27 13.71 -3.32
N PRO A 59 7.70 14.91 -3.11
CA PRO A 59 6.29 15.10 -2.74
C PRO A 59 5.31 14.29 -3.63
N PRO A 60 4.08 13.97 -3.16
CA PRO A 60 3.17 12.86 -3.57
C PRO A 60 2.64 12.83 -5.03
N VAL A 61 3.34 13.48 -5.95
CA VAL A 61 3.21 13.51 -7.40
C VAL A 61 3.90 12.24 -7.94
N ALA A 62 3.32 11.29 -8.67
CA ALA A 62 2.11 11.28 -9.46
C ALA A 62 1.69 9.84 -9.78
N ILE A 63 1.54 8.97 -8.79
CA ILE A 63 0.87 7.69 -9.05
C ILE A 63 -0.64 7.94 -9.13
N LYS A 64 -1.08 8.30 -10.34
CA LYS A 64 -2.48 8.64 -10.67
C LYS A 64 -3.34 7.41 -10.99
N THR A 65 -2.73 6.23 -11.11
CA THR A 65 -3.42 5.01 -11.50
C THR A 65 -3.15 3.87 -10.53
N HIS A 66 -4.17 3.03 -10.34
CA HIS A 66 -4.07 1.82 -9.52
C HIS A 66 -2.94 0.90 -9.98
N ARG A 67 -2.83 0.70 -11.30
CA ARG A 67 -1.78 -0.12 -11.90
C ARG A 67 -0.38 0.46 -11.65
N GLY A 68 -0.21 1.78 -11.78
CA GLY A 68 1.06 2.44 -11.50
C GLY A 68 1.52 2.22 -10.06
N LEU A 69 0.58 2.24 -9.12
CA LEU A 69 0.86 2.01 -7.70
C LEU A 69 1.37 0.61 -7.43
N ILE A 70 0.63 -0.39 -7.93
CA ILE A 70 0.98 -1.79 -7.75
C ILE A 70 2.34 -2.08 -8.41
N THR A 71 2.58 -1.58 -9.62
CA THR A 71 3.87 -1.74 -10.30
C THR A 71 5.02 -1.16 -9.49
N ALA A 72 4.88 0.07 -8.97
CA ALA A 72 5.90 0.71 -8.16
C ALA A 72 6.15 -0.07 -6.86
N PHE A 73 5.08 -0.46 -6.14
CA PHE A 73 5.20 -1.27 -4.93
C PHE A 73 5.96 -2.58 -5.20
N CYS A 74 5.56 -3.33 -6.23
CA CYS A 74 6.25 -4.55 -6.63
C CYS A 74 7.72 -4.31 -7.02
N GLN A 75 8.00 -3.24 -7.75
CA GLN A 75 9.37 -2.92 -8.18
C GLN A 75 10.29 -2.58 -7.01
N TYR A 76 9.83 -1.74 -6.09
CA TYR A 76 10.69 -1.09 -5.11
C TYR A 76 10.67 -1.74 -3.73
N LEU A 77 9.56 -2.38 -3.34
CA LEU A 77 9.43 -3.06 -2.05
C LEU A 77 9.52 -4.58 -2.20
N VAL A 78 8.91 -5.17 -3.23
CA VAL A 78 8.90 -6.65 -3.38
C VAL A 78 10.17 -7.16 -4.05
N ARG A 79 10.47 -6.67 -5.26
CA ARG A 79 11.61 -7.17 -6.05
C ARG A 79 12.97 -6.77 -5.46
N ARG A 80 13.05 -5.59 -4.82
CA ARG A 80 14.26 -5.16 -4.11
C ARG A 80 14.49 -5.94 -2.81
N ALA A 81 13.43 -6.44 -2.16
CA ALA A 81 13.55 -7.32 -0.99
C ALA A 81 13.83 -8.79 -1.38
N GLY A 82 13.55 -9.19 -2.63
CA GLY A 82 13.61 -10.56 -3.12
C GLY A 82 14.84 -10.94 -3.96
N SER A 83 15.87 -10.09 -4.07
CA SER A 83 17.12 -10.50 -4.70
C SER A 83 17.90 -11.44 -3.79
N ILE A 84 17.57 -12.73 -3.85
CA ILE A 84 18.49 -13.80 -3.44
C ILE A 84 19.76 -13.59 -4.28
N PRO A 85 20.93 -13.32 -3.69
CA PRO A 85 22.15 -13.25 -4.48
C PRO A 85 22.29 -14.59 -5.20
N ARG A 86 22.38 -14.55 -6.54
CA ARG A 86 22.81 -15.72 -7.28
C ARG A 86 24.21 -16.02 -6.77
N SER A 87 24.33 -17.11 -6.02
CA SER A 87 25.61 -17.75 -5.79
C SER A 87 26.06 -18.28 -7.14
N ASP A 88 26.73 -17.43 -7.92
CA ASP A 88 27.60 -17.89 -8.99
C ASP A 88 28.83 -18.48 -8.30
N ALA A 89 28.65 -19.70 -7.78
CA ALA A 89 29.74 -20.62 -7.55
C ALA A 89 29.95 -21.35 -8.87
N LEU A 90 31.02 -20.98 -9.57
CA LEU A 90 32.07 -21.86 -10.10
C LEU A 90 33.16 -20.98 -10.73
#